data_AF-A0A7I9YIT3-F1
#
_entry.id   AF-A0A7I9YIT3-F1
#
_cell.length_a   1.000
_cell.length_b   1.000
_cell.length_c   1.000
_cell.angle_alpha   90.00
_cell.angle_beta   90.00
_cell.angle_gamma   90.00
#
_symmetry.space_group_name_H-M   'P 1'
#
loop_
_entity.id
_entity.type
_entity.pdbx_description
1 polymer ?
#
loop_
_entity_poly.entity_id
_entity_poly.type
_entity_poly.pdbx_seq_one_letter_code
_entity_poly.pdbx_strand_id
1 'polypeptide(L)'
;MIGPNPGEPDPAQPMIDWINAAPPAELAAELMSAFDPAMARRVPELGLSDFTSWMFRGYPERPGLIKPARPVREPILEAIQLLEHSELVYVRWIVNNEFRWSATRRGLTTLGAGKEAVRQRIKDRTGD
;
A
#
# COMPACT_ATOMS: atom_id res chain seq x y z
N MET A 1 14.52 -12.29 -24.71
CA MET A 1 13.89 -12.18 -23.38
C MET A 1 12.91 -13.32 -23.25
N ILE A 2 13.20 -14.28 -22.37
CA ILE A 2 12.32 -15.41 -22.10
C ILE A 2 11.27 -14.87 -21.11
N GLY A 3 10.05 -14.62 -21.59
CA GLY A 3 8.91 -14.39 -20.71
C GLY A 3 8.68 -15.63 -19.83
N PRO A 4 8.01 -15.51 -18.68
CA PRO A 4 7.77 -16.65 -17.80
C PRO A 4 7.16 -17.82 -18.58
N ASN A 5 7.66 -19.03 -18.32
CA ASN A 5 7.16 -20.24 -18.96
C ASN A 5 5.64 -20.35 -18.71
N PRO A 6 4.81 -20.48 -19.76
CA PRO A 6 3.36 -20.61 -19.60
C PRO A 6 3.07 -21.94 -18.89
N GLY A 7 2.88 -21.88 -17.57
CA GLY A 7 2.62 -23.05 -16.73
C GLY A 7 3.22 -22.97 -15.32
N GLU A 8 4.19 -22.09 -15.06
CA GLU A 8 4.69 -21.90 -13.69
C GLU A 8 3.75 -21.01 -12.88
N PRO A 9 3.35 -21.44 -11.67
CA PRO A 9 2.51 -20.63 -10.80
C PRO A 9 3.26 -19.35 -10.44
N ASP A 10 2.55 -18.23 -10.58
CA ASP A 10 3.07 -16.92 -10.28
C ASP A 10 3.45 -16.84 -8.79
N PRO A 11 4.74 -16.63 -8.44
CA PRO A 11 5.17 -16.66 -7.05
C PRO A 11 4.54 -15.55 -6.21
N ALA A 12 4.05 -14.47 -6.84
CA ALA A 12 3.36 -13.38 -6.17
C ALA A 12 1.83 -13.55 -6.12
N GLN A 13 1.27 -14.64 -6.67
CA GLN A 13 -0.16 -14.94 -6.60
C GLN A 13 -0.70 -14.92 -5.17
N PRO A 14 -0.03 -15.52 -4.15
CA PRO A 14 -0.52 -15.45 -2.77
C PRO A 14 -0.65 -14.02 -2.23
N MET A 15 0.23 -13.10 -2.65
CA MET A 15 0.14 -11.69 -2.27
C MET A 15 -1.00 -10.98 -2.99
N ILE A 16 -1.22 -11.27 -4.27
CA ILE A 16 -2.36 -10.74 -5.03
C ILE A 16 -3.67 -11.17 -4.37
N ASP A 17 -3.79 -12.47 -4.05
CA ASP A 17 -4.98 -13.03 -3.40
C ASP A 17 -5.19 -12.40 -2.02
N TRP A 18 -4.12 -12.22 -1.24
CA TRP A 18 -4.18 -11.55 0.05
C TRP A 18 -4.66 -10.10 -0.07
N ILE A 19 -4.11 -9.29 -0.99
CA ILE A 19 -4.51 -7.89 -1.17
C ILE A 19 -5.99 -7.78 -1.53
N ASN A 20 -6.49 -8.70 -2.37
CA ASN A 20 -7.89 -8.68 -2.81
C ASN A 20 -8.88 -9.21 -1.76
N ALA A 21 -8.43 -10.03 -0.81
CA ALA A 21 -9.29 -10.65 0.20
C ALA A 21 -9.16 -10.04 1.60
N ALA A 22 -8.08 -9.30 1.88
CA ALA A 22 -7.84 -8.70 3.17
C ALA A 22 -8.94 -7.68 3.51
N PRO A 23 -9.36 -7.58 4.79
CA PRO A 23 -10.19 -6.47 5.23
C PRO A 23 -9.51 -5.13 4.88
N PRO A 24 -10.24 -4.12 4.37
CA PRO A 24 -9.65 -2.85 3.97
C PRO A 24 -8.80 -2.17 5.06
N ALA A 25 -9.21 -2.25 6.33
CA ALA A 25 -8.45 -1.72 7.46
C ALA A 25 -7.11 -2.47 7.71
N GLU A 26 -7.06 -3.78 7.45
CA GLU A 26 -5.83 -4.57 7.52
C GLU A 26 -4.85 -4.17 6.41
N LEU A 27 -5.35 -4.05 5.18
CA LEU A 27 -4.57 -3.58 4.05
C LEU A 27 -4.06 -2.15 4.29
N ALA A 28 -4.91 -1.26 4.81
CA ALA A 28 -4.53 0.11 5.15
C ALA A 28 -3.40 0.16 6.18
N ALA A 29 -3.45 -0.68 7.22
CA ALA A 29 -2.37 -0.76 8.22
C ALA A 29 -1.04 -1.27 7.62
N GLU A 30 -1.09 -2.22 6.69
CA GLU A 30 0.09 -2.66 5.94
C GLU A 30 0.66 -1.56 5.03
N LEU A 31 -0.19 -0.83 4.32
CA LEU A 31 0.22 0.29 3.47
C LEU A 31 0.80 1.44 4.29
N MET A 32 0.24 1.74 5.47
CA MET A 32 0.76 2.77 6.36
C MET A 32 2.22 2.51 6.75
N SER A 33 2.62 1.23 6.84
CA SER A 33 3.99 0.84 7.16
C SER A 33 5.01 1.21 6.08
N ALA A 34 4.57 1.54 4.86
CA ALA A 34 5.45 2.08 3.82
C ALA A 34 6.04 3.46 4.21
N PHE A 35 5.42 4.16 5.16
CA PHE A 35 5.93 5.43 5.70
C PHE A 35 6.85 5.25 6.91
N ASP A 36 7.11 4.02 7.37
CA ASP A 36 8.02 3.77 8.49
C ASP A 36 9.44 4.24 8.11
N PRO A 37 10.02 5.23 8.81
CA PRO A 37 11.36 5.73 8.51
C PRO A 37 12.47 4.69 8.68
N ALA A 38 12.26 3.61 9.45
CA ALA A 38 13.21 2.51 9.55
C ALA A 38 13.25 1.63 8.29
N MET A 39 12.16 1.63 7.52
CA MET A 39 11.96 0.79 6.34
C MET A 39 12.03 1.59 5.03
N ALA A 40 11.70 2.88 5.06
CA ALA A 40 11.58 3.72 3.87
C ALA A 40 12.94 4.24 3.37
N ARG A 41 13.16 4.15 2.05
CA ARG A 41 14.22 4.89 1.35
C ARG A 41 13.88 6.39 1.30
N ARG A 42 13.90 7.13 2.42
CA ARG A 42 13.91 8.61 2.51
C ARG A 42 12.94 9.42 1.61
N VAL A 43 11.90 8.84 1.00
CA VAL A 43 10.97 9.62 0.18
C VAL A 43 9.84 10.12 1.10
N PRO A 44 9.61 11.44 1.21
CA PRO A 44 8.59 12.00 2.10
C PRO A 44 7.16 11.79 1.58
N GLU A 45 7.01 11.24 0.38
CA GLU A 45 5.74 11.08 -0.32
C GLU A 45 5.75 9.84 -1.19
N LEU A 46 4.65 9.11 -1.20
CA LEU A 46 4.47 7.84 -1.92
C LEU A 46 3.36 7.99 -2.96
N GLY A 47 3.57 7.40 -4.13
CA GLY A 47 2.54 7.20 -5.15
C GLY A 47 1.93 5.81 -5.06
N LEU A 48 0.92 5.54 -5.89
CA LEU A 48 0.30 4.23 -6.02
C LEU A 48 1.33 3.16 -6.44
N SER A 49 2.26 3.54 -7.30
CA SER A 49 3.39 2.69 -7.71
C SER A 49 4.32 2.34 -6.54
N ASP A 50 4.57 3.27 -5.62
CA ASP A 50 5.37 3.03 -4.42
C ASP A 50 4.65 2.09 -3.44
N PHE A 51 3.36 2.27 -3.22
CA PHE A 51 2.53 1.35 -2.41
C PHE A 51 2.48 -0.06 -2.99
N THR A 52 2.31 -0.16 -4.31
CA THR A 52 2.36 -1.45 -4.99
C THR A 52 3.73 -2.10 -4.80
N SER A 53 4.81 -1.36 -5.02
CA SER A 53 6.18 -1.86 -4.86
C SER A 53 6.46 -2.30 -3.42
N TRP A 54 5.93 -1.57 -2.43
CA TRP A 54 5.99 -1.94 -1.02
C TRP A 54 5.32 -3.30 -0.78
N MET A 55 4.09 -3.50 -1.25
CA MET A 55 3.38 -4.78 -1.06
C MET A 55 4.11 -5.97 -1.69
N PHE A 56 4.79 -5.74 -2.82
CA PHE A 56 5.52 -6.78 -3.54
C PHE A 56 7.03 -6.84 -3.22
N ARG A 57 7.53 -6.12 -2.21
CA ARG A 57 8.99 -6.01 -1.90
C ARG A 57 9.72 -7.34 -1.63
N GLY A 58 8.99 -8.42 -1.33
CA GLY A 58 9.53 -9.76 -1.10
C GLY A 58 9.50 -10.67 -2.33
N TYR A 59 9.04 -10.17 -3.48
CA TYR A 59 8.86 -10.95 -4.71
C TYR A 59 9.80 -10.44 -5.82
N PRO A 60 10.26 -11.32 -6.73
CA PRO A 60 11.09 -10.90 -7.84
C PRO A 60 10.37 -9.89 -8.74
N GLU A 61 11.08 -8.84 -9.16
CA GLU A 61 10.56 -7.87 -10.12
C GLU A 61 10.19 -8.59 -11.43
N ARG A 62 8.94 -8.41 -11.90
CA ARG A 62 8.49 -9.03 -13.15
C ARG A 62 8.94 -8.22 -14.36
N PRO A 63 9.60 -8.84 -15.35
CA PRO A 63 9.65 -8.30 -16.70
C PRO A 63 8.35 -8.66 -17.44
N GLY A 64 7.42 -7.71 -17.62
CA GLY A 64 6.16 -7.96 -18.34
C GLY A 64 5.15 -6.81 -18.34
N LEU A 65 4.25 -6.81 -19.33
CA LEU A 65 3.28 -5.75 -19.64
C LEU A 65 2.14 -5.62 -18.60
N ILE A 66 1.84 -6.69 -17.86
CA ILE A 66 0.90 -6.64 -16.72
C ILE A 66 1.71 -6.28 -15.48
N LYS A 67 1.84 -4.98 -15.24
CA LYS A 67 2.32 -4.48 -13.95
C LYS A 67 1.42 -5.09 -12.85
N PRO A 68 1.99 -5.62 -11.75
CA PRO A 68 1.22 -6.17 -10.62
C PRO A 68 0.11 -5.24 -10.13
N ALA A 69 0.27 -3.94 -10.38
CA ALA A 69 -0.67 -2.89 -10.05
C ALA A 69 -2.10 -3.09 -10.57
N ARG A 70 -2.35 -3.70 -11.74
CA ARG A 70 -3.72 -3.70 -12.31
C ARG A 70 -4.74 -4.49 -11.46
N PRO A 71 -4.50 -5.76 -11.08
CA PRO A 71 -5.46 -6.53 -10.29
C PRO A 71 -5.65 -6.04 -8.86
N VAL A 72 -4.67 -5.33 -8.29
CA VAL A 72 -4.70 -4.89 -6.88
C VAL A 72 -4.97 -3.39 -6.72
N ARG A 73 -5.19 -2.67 -7.82
CA ARG A 73 -5.29 -1.21 -7.83
C ARG A 73 -6.44 -0.72 -6.96
N GLU A 74 -7.62 -1.31 -7.13
CA GLU A 74 -8.83 -0.87 -6.44
C GLU A 74 -8.74 -1.10 -4.92
N PRO A 75 -8.37 -2.30 -4.42
CA PRO A 75 -8.16 -2.51 -2.99
C PRO A 75 -7.12 -1.56 -2.37
N ILE A 76 -6.01 -1.29 -3.09
CA ILE A 76 -5.00 -0.35 -2.60
C ILE A 76 -5.56 1.06 -2.49
N LEU A 77 -6.33 1.52 -3.49
CA LEU A 77 -6.94 2.86 -3.45
C LEU A 77 -7.98 2.99 -2.33
N GLU A 78 -8.80 1.97 -2.12
CA GLU A 78 -9.77 1.92 -1.01
C GLU A 78 -9.05 2.00 0.36
N ALA A 79 -8.00 1.20 0.55
CA ALA A 79 -7.20 1.24 1.76
C ALA A 79 -6.53 2.62 1.98
N ILE A 80 -6.04 3.28 0.93
CA ILE A 80 -5.51 4.65 1.01
C ILE A 80 -6.62 5.63 1.42
N GLN A 81 -7.83 5.49 0.88
CA GLN A 81 -8.96 6.34 1.23
C GLN A 81 -9.33 6.21 2.72
N LEU A 82 -9.26 5.00 3.30
CA LEU A 82 -9.43 4.81 4.74
C LEU A 82 -8.35 5.53 5.55
N LEU A 83 -7.09 5.49 5.12
CA LEU A 83 -6.01 6.23 5.77
C LEU A 83 -6.24 7.74 5.71
N GLU A 84 -6.74 8.26 4.59
CA GLU A 84 -7.09 9.68 4.44
C GLU A 84 -8.24 10.09 5.36
N HIS A 85 -9.35 9.34 5.34
CA HIS A 85 -10.52 9.60 6.19
C HIS A 85 -10.22 9.45 7.70
N SER A 86 -9.19 8.68 8.03
CA SER A 86 -8.67 8.52 9.39
C SER A 86 -7.66 9.61 9.81
N GLU A 87 -7.34 10.53 8.89
CA GLU A 87 -6.37 11.62 9.04
C GLU A 87 -4.93 11.12 9.25
N LEU A 88 -4.63 9.92 8.77
CA LEU A 88 -3.31 9.28 8.90
C LEU A 88 -2.39 9.65 7.74
N VAL A 89 -2.95 9.87 6.55
CA VAL A 89 -2.25 10.37 5.37
C VAL A 89 -3.05 11.51 4.75
N TYR A 90 -2.42 12.25 3.84
CA TYR A 90 -3.08 13.26 3.03
C TYR A 90 -2.45 13.31 1.64
N VAL A 91 -3.27 13.63 0.62
CA VAL A 91 -2.76 13.95 -0.72
C VAL A 91 -1.98 15.25 -0.64
N ARG A 92 -0.72 15.22 -1.05
CA ARG A 92 0.17 16.37 -1.04
C ARG A 92 0.32 17.01 -2.42
N TRP A 93 0.49 16.20 -3.46
CA TRP A 93 0.72 16.66 -4.84
C TRP A 93 0.09 15.72 -5.87
N ILE A 94 -0.03 16.21 -7.10
CA ILE A 94 -0.24 15.38 -8.29
C ILE A 94 0.98 15.56 -9.17
N VAL A 95 1.76 14.49 -9.38
CA VAL A 95 3.00 14.49 -10.18
C VAL A 95 2.84 13.44 -11.27
N ASN A 96 3.11 13.79 -12.53
CA ASN A 96 2.97 12.87 -13.67
C ASN A 96 1.58 12.19 -13.75
N ASN A 97 0.52 12.93 -13.41
CA ASN A 97 -0.86 12.42 -13.35
C ASN A 97 -1.09 11.31 -12.30
N GLU A 98 -0.23 11.22 -11.28
CA GLU A 98 -0.34 10.33 -10.14
C GLU A 98 -0.43 11.15 -8.84
N PHE A 99 -1.38 10.81 -7.98
CA PHE A 99 -1.47 11.38 -6.63
C PHE A 99 -0.26 10.95 -5.79
N ARG A 100 0.27 11.88 -4.99
CA ARG A 100 1.35 11.64 -4.03
C ARG A 100 0.82 11.88 -2.63
N TRP A 101 0.94 10.88 -1.77
CA TRP A 101 0.49 10.91 -0.39
C TRP A 101 1.65 11.07 0.57
N SER A 102 1.44 11.84 1.62
CA SER A 102 2.35 11.94 2.76
C SER A 102 1.64 11.50 4.04
N ALA A 103 2.37 10.85 4.94
CA ALA A 103 1.88 10.59 6.29
C ALA A 103 1.74 11.92 7.05
N THR A 104 0.65 12.05 7.80
CA THR A 104 0.51 13.15 8.77
C THR A 104 1.42 12.89 9.97
N ARG A 105 1.69 13.92 10.77
CA ARG A 105 2.37 13.72 12.07
C ARG A 105 1.63 12.72 12.95
N ARG A 106 0.29 12.80 12.96
CA ARG A 106 -0.58 11.83 13.65
C ARG A 106 -0.38 10.44 13.09
N GLY A 107 -0.38 10.29 11.76
CA GLY A 107 -0.12 9.04 11.08
C GLY A 107 1.17 8.37 11.54
N LEU A 108 2.28 9.11 11.52
CA LEU A 108 3.58 8.60 11.98
C LEU A 108 3.57 8.22 13.46
N THR A 109 2.96 9.04 14.33
CA THR A 109 2.83 8.72 15.77
C THR A 109 1.99 7.45 15.98
N THR A 110 0.86 7.33 15.28
CA THR A 110 -0.02 6.14 15.36
C THR A 110 0.70 4.90 14.84
N LEU A 111 1.42 5.00 13.71
CA LEU A 111 2.23 3.90 13.19
C LEU A 111 3.34 3.48 14.17
N GLY A 112 3.96 4.43 14.86
CA GLY A 112 4.97 4.16 15.90
C GLY A 112 4.41 3.39 17.09
N ALA A 113 3.10 3.47 17.35
CA ALA A 113 2.41 2.62 18.33
C ALA A 113 2.00 1.24 17.79
N GLY A 114 2.21 0.99 16.49
CA GLY A 114 1.99 -0.29 15.82
C GLY A 114 0.76 -0.32 14.90
N LYS A 115 0.68 -1.38 14.08
CA LYS A 115 -0.42 -1.58 13.12
C LYS A 115 -1.80 -1.72 13.78
N GLU A 116 -1.86 -2.26 15.00
CA GLU A 116 -3.12 -2.31 15.77
C GLU A 116 -3.66 -0.91 16.08
N ALA A 117 -2.77 0.04 16.41
CA ALA A 117 -3.18 1.42 16.66
C ALA A 117 -3.71 2.09 15.38
N VAL A 118 -3.16 1.73 14.22
CA VAL A 118 -3.65 2.19 12.91
C VAL A 118 -5.06 1.64 12.65
N ARG A 119 -5.29 0.34 12.84
CA ARG A 119 -6.61 -0.29 12.69
C ARG A 119 -7.64 0.32 13.62
N GLN A 120 -7.30 0.44 14.91
CA GLN A 120 -8.20 1.04 15.89
C GLN A 120 -8.58 2.47 15.49
N ARG A 121 -7.60 3.25 14.99
CA ARG A 121 -7.87 4.61 14.52
C ARG A 121 -8.79 4.65 13.31
N ILE A 122 -8.65 3.71 12.37
CA ILE A 122 -9.56 3.60 11.23
C ILE A 122 -10.98 3.30 11.72
N LYS A 123 -11.12 2.27 12.56
CA LYS A 123 -12.39 1.89 13.17
C LYS A 123 -13.07 3.04 13.90
N ASP A 124 -12.33 3.81 14.69
CA ASP A 124 -12.87 4.96 15.43
C ASP A 124 -13.38 6.10 14.52
N ARG A 125 -12.92 6.15 13.26
CA ARG A 125 -13.20 7.26 12.33
C ARG A 125 -14.14 6.88 11.20
N THR A 126 -14.11 5.63 10.73
CA THR A 126 -14.91 5.17 9.60
C THR A 126 -15.95 4.13 10.00
N GLY A 127 -15.78 3.46 11.14
CA GLY A 127 -16.63 2.36 11.58
C GLY A 127 -16.26 0.99 10.99
N ASP A 128 -15.18 0.93 10.21
CA ASP A 128 -14.66 -0.27 9.54
C ASP A 128 -13.54 -0.98 10.33
#